data_AF-A0A6P7LIA9-F1
#
_entry.id   AF-A0A6P7LIA9-F1
#
_cell.length_a   1.000
_cell.length_b   1.000
_cell.length_c   1.000
_cell.angle_alpha   90.00
_cell.angle_beta   90.00
_cell.angle_gamma   90.00
#
_symmetry.space_group_name_H-M   'P 1'
#
loop_
_entity.id
_entity.type
_entity.pdbx_description
1 polymer ?
#
loop_
_entity_poly.entity_id
_entity_poly.type
_entity_poly.pdbx_seq_one_letter_code
_entity_poly.pdbx_strand_id
1 'polypeptide(L)'
;MFKSQQTVKGRSVTTRIRPHGSDRRLFETHPECKDVFFLFRDVEDLERLKTSRELRAHGLRVMSFIEKSVARLEQLERLEALALELGKGHFHYNAQPKYYSYVGAEFICAVRPILKEQWTPELEEAWKTLFQYVTTLMKQGYEEESARQQQLALSPKERPERRNTAL
;
A
#
# COMPACT_ATOMS: atom_id res chain seq x y z
N MET A 1 16.31 36.66 -25.60
CA MET A 1 14.95 36.10 -25.42
C MET A 1 15.03 34.60 -25.18
N PHE A 2 15.83 34.22 -24.18
CA PHE A 2 16.12 32.86 -23.71
C PHE A 2 16.49 33.02 -22.23
N LYS A 3 15.99 32.13 -21.36
CA LYS A 3 16.03 32.12 -19.88
C LYS A 3 14.87 32.86 -19.19
N SER A 4 13.81 32.12 -18.83
CA SER A 4 13.07 32.24 -17.55
C SER A 4 11.77 31.41 -17.47
N GLN A 5 11.81 30.12 -17.86
CA GLN A 5 10.74 29.16 -17.50
C GLN A 5 11.31 27.78 -17.11
N GLN A 6 12.36 27.77 -16.28
CA GLN A 6 12.88 26.54 -15.68
C GLN A 6 13.14 26.73 -14.18
N THR A 7 12.04 26.96 -13.46
CA THR A 7 11.96 26.98 -12.00
C THR A 7 10.53 26.51 -11.71
N VAL A 8 10.28 25.21 -11.54
CA VAL A 8 10.24 24.55 -10.23
C VAL A 8 10.82 23.14 -10.36
N LYS A 9 12.12 23.03 -10.07
CA LYS A 9 12.70 21.80 -9.52
C LYS A 9 12.13 21.65 -8.09
N GLY A 10 11.03 20.93 -7.96
CA GLY A 10 10.59 20.37 -6.68
C GLY A 10 11.43 19.14 -6.36
N ARG A 11 12.62 19.36 -5.78
CA ARG A 11 13.32 18.32 -5.02
C ARG A 11 12.49 17.96 -3.78
N SER A 12 12.68 16.72 -3.34
CA SER A 12 12.06 16.01 -2.20
C SER A 12 10.79 15.29 -2.67
N VAL A 13 10.83 13.99 -2.96
CA VAL A 13 11.07 12.90 -2.00
C VAL A 13 11.65 11.68 -2.74
N THR A 14 12.98 11.57 -2.96
CA THR A 14 13.54 10.29 -3.49
C THR A 14 15.05 10.06 -3.32
N THR A 15 15.78 10.84 -2.53
CA THR A 15 17.26 10.68 -2.46
C THR A 15 17.78 10.34 -1.06
N ARG A 16 16.97 9.78 -0.16
CA ARG A 16 17.46 9.33 1.15
C ARG A 16 16.81 8.10 1.76
N ILE A 17 16.19 7.24 0.95
CA ILE A 17 16.03 5.83 1.36
C ILE A 17 17.24 5.09 0.80
N ARG A 18 18.39 5.20 1.47
CA ARG A 18 19.38 4.13 1.38
C ARG A 18 18.94 3.10 2.41
N PRO A 19 18.39 1.95 2.01
CA PRO A 19 18.22 0.86 2.95
C PRO A 19 19.63 0.44 3.33
N HIS A 20 20.10 0.84 4.51
CA HIS A 20 21.18 0.10 5.13
C HIS A 20 20.71 -1.37 5.16
N GLY A 21 21.58 -2.29 4.78
CA GLY A 21 21.26 -3.70 4.45
C GLY A 21 20.71 -4.57 5.59
N SER A 22 20.03 -3.98 6.57
CA SER A 22 19.24 -4.62 7.63
C SER A 22 17.79 -4.86 7.22
N ASP A 23 17.14 -3.95 6.48
CA ASP A 23 15.68 -4.01 6.29
C ASP A 23 15.24 -5.16 5.37
N ARG A 24 16.04 -5.45 4.34
CA ARG A 24 15.81 -6.63 3.47
C ARG A 24 15.94 -7.95 4.25
N ARG A 25 16.67 -7.92 5.36
CA ARG A 25 16.84 -9.05 6.27
C ARG A 25 15.87 -9.01 7.45
N LEU A 26 15.08 -7.96 7.67
CA LEU A 26 14.23 -7.83 8.87
C LEU A 26 13.38 -9.10 9.08
N PHE A 27 12.71 -9.55 8.03
CA PHE A 27 11.86 -10.73 8.07
C PHE A 27 12.59 -12.07 7.94
N GLU A 28 13.87 -12.03 7.56
CA GLU A 28 14.77 -13.18 7.54
C GLU A 28 15.41 -13.41 8.93
N THR A 29 15.72 -12.32 9.64
CA THR A 29 16.37 -12.33 10.97
C THR A 29 15.38 -12.29 12.13
N HIS A 30 14.18 -11.74 11.91
CA HIS A 30 13.12 -11.60 12.91
C HIS A 30 11.78 -12.08 12.31
N PRO A 31 11.61 -13.40 12.06
CA PRO A 31 10.35 -13.95 11.52
C PRO A 31 9.12 -13.64 12.40
N GLU A 32 9.30 -13.38 13.69
CA GLU A 32 8.26 -12.93 14.63
C GLU A 32 7.63 -11.58 14.22
N CYS A 33 8.32 -10.77 13.42
CA CYS A 33 7.72 -9.57 12.81
C CYS A 33 6.57 -9.90 11.86
N LYS A 34 6.42 -11.16 11.41
CA LYS A 34 5.25 -11.62 10.62
C LYS A 34 4.05 -11.93 11.51
N ASP A 35 4.30 -12.35 12.74
CA ASP A 35 3.28 -12.67 13.74
C ASP A 35 2.70 -11.41 14.41
N VAL A 36 3.33 -10.26 14.20
CA VAL A 36 2.86 -8.93 14.60
C VAL A 36 1.48 -8.57 14.03
N PHE A 37 1.10 -9.07 12.86
CA PHE A 37 -0.21 -8.73 12.29
C PHE A 37 -1.38 -9.24 13.15
N PHE A 38 -1.12 -10.17 14.06
CA PHE A 38 -2.08 -10.63 15.06
C PHE A 38 -2.23 -9.65 16.24
N LEU A 39 -1.24 -8.77 16.46
CA LEU A 39 -1.18 -7.79 17.56
C LEU A 39 -1.87 -6.46 17.23
N PHE A 40 -2.18 -6.16 15.96
CA PHE A 40 -2.80 -4.90 15.48
C PHE A 40 -4.25 -4.66 15.91
N ARG A 41 -4.66 -5.20 17.06
CA ARG A 41 -6.06 -5.27 17.41
C ARG A 41 -6.22 -5.12 18.91
N ASP A 42 -6.24 -3.87 19.37
CA ASP A 42 -6.81 -3.46 20.66
C ASP A 42 -8.24 -2.95 20.43
N VAL A 43 -9.23 -3.85 20.45
CA VAL A 43 -10.68 -3.53 20.41
C VAL A 43 -11.41 -4.44 21.40
N GLU A 44 -12.38 -3.91 22.13
CA GLU A 44 -12.97 -4.56 23.32
C GLU A 44 -13.78 -5.87 23.08
N ASP A 45 -13.96 -6.32 21.83
CA ASP A 45 -14.61 -7.62 21.50
C ASP A 45 -13.75 -8.47 20.53
N LEU A 46 -12.60 -8.93 21.04
CA LEU A 46 -11.45 -9.43 20.27
C LEU A 46 -11.37 -10.94 20.05
N GLU A 47 -11.96 -11.77 20.91
CA GLU A 47 -11.63 -13.20 20.94
C GLU A 47 -12.13 -13.96 19.69
N ARG A 48 -13.31 -13.57 19.17
CA ARG A 48 -13.84 -14.09 17.90
C ARG A 48 -13.09 -13.56 16.68
N LEU A 49 -12.54 -12.37 16.83
CA LEU A 49 -11.86 -11.64 15.78
C LEU A 49 -10.41 -12.19 15.65
N LYS A 50 -9.70 -12.44 16.75
CA LYS A 50 -8.35 -13.06 16.82
C LYS A 50 -8.30 -14.45 16.19
N THR A 51 -9.41 -15.20 16.29
CA THR A 51 -9.54 -16.55 15.72
C THR A 51 -10.00 -16.56 14.26
N SER A 52 -10.36 -15.39 13.68
CA SER A 52 -10.79 -15.31 12.28
C SER A 52 -9.65 -15.68 11.33
N ARG A 53 -9.87 -16.77 10.59
CA ARG A 53 -8.97 -17.23 9.54
C ARG A 53 -8.81 -16.17 8.43
N GLU A 54 -9.85 -15.38 8.18
CA GLU A 54 -9.88 -14.32 7.18
C GLU A 54 -8.96 -13.16 7.56
N LEU A 55 -9.01 -12.70 8.82
CA LEU A 55 -8.09 -11.67 9.28
C LEU A 55 -6.65 -12.17 9.21
N ARG A 56 -6.39 -13.39 9.70
CA ARG A 56 -5.04 -13.98 9.65
C ARG A 56 -4.51 -14.01 8.23
N ALA A 57 -5.33 -14.48 7.29
CA ALA A 57 -4.99 -14.52 5.88
C ALA A 57 -4.75 -13.11 5.31
N HIS A 58 -5.53 -12.11 5.72
CA HIS A 58 -5.31 -10.72 5.33
C HIS A 58 -3.96 -10.20 5.84
N GLY A 59 -3.63 -10.46 7.11
CA GLY A 59 -2.36 -10.06 7.69
C GLY A 59 -1.15 -10.63 6.98
N LEU A 60 -1.19 -11.93 6.66
CA LEU A 60 -0.14 -12.55 5.86
C LEU A 60 -0.01 -11.91 4.47
N ARG A 61 -1.11 -11.48 3.84
CA ARG A 61 -1.06 -10.76 2.56
C ARG A 61 -0.42 -9.38 2.71
N VAL A 62 -0.71 -8.66 3.79
CA VAL A 62 -0.08 -7.35 4.05
C VAL A 62 1.42 -7.51 4.32
N MET A 63 1.82 -8.48 5.15
CA MET A 63 3.24 -8.76 5.40
C MET A 63 3.98 -9.15 4.11
N SER A 64 3.38 -10.02 3.28
CA SER A 64 3.94 -10.38 1.98
C SER A 64 4.09 -9.17 1.05
N PHE A 65 3.15 -8.22 1.10
CA PHE A 65 3.25 -6.99 0.34
C PHE A 65 4.38 -6.08 0.84
N ILE A 66 4.53 -5.94 2.16
CA ILE A 66 5.63 -5.16 2.77
C ILE A 66 6.98 -5.76 2.38
N GLU A 67 7.14 -7.09 2.50
CA GLU A 67 8.35 -7.81 2.05
C GLU A 67 8.67 -7.50 0.57
N LYS A 68 7.68 -7.61 -0.31
CA LYS A 68 7.83 -7.29 -1.74
C LYS A 68 8.20 -5.82 -1.96
N SER A 69 7.71 -4.91 -1.13
CA SER A 69 8.00 -3.48 -1.22
C SER A 69 9.46 -3.21 -0.87
N VAL A 70 9.93 -3.77 0.25
CA VAL A 70 11.34 -3.66 0.68
C VAL A 70 12.28 -4.30 -0.34
N ALA A 71 11.92 -5.46 -0.90
CA ALA A 71 12.71 -6.14 -1.94
C ALA A 71 12.83 -5.35 -3.26
N ARG A 72 11.97 -4.33 -3.47
CA ARG A 72 11.89 -3.53 -4.70
C ARG A 72 12.27 -2.06 -4.51
N LEU A 73 12.92 -1.70 -3.40
CA LEU A 73 13.39 -0.33 -3.17
C LEU A 73 14.37 0.16 -4.26
N GLU A 74 15.08 -0.75 -4.94
CA GLU A 74 15.96 -0.45 -6.08
C GLU A 74 15.28 -0.59 -7.44
N GLN A 75 13.98 -0.95 -7.47
CA GLN A 75 13.18 -1.20 -8.67
C GLN A 75 11.84 -0.44 -8.54
N LEU A 76 11.94 0.88 -8.40
CA LEU A 76 10.81 1.73 -8.00
C LEU A 76 9.62 1.62 -8.97
N GLU A 77 9.86 1.50 -10.28
CA GLU A 77 8.80 1.35 -11.28
C GLU A 77 7.96 0.09 -11.04
N ARG A 78 8.60 -1.00 -10.57
CA ARG A 78 7.92 -2.25 -10.22
C ARG A 78 7.19 -2.17 -8.89
N LEU A 79 7.65 -1.34 -7.96
CA LEU A 79 6.95 -1.06 -6.71
C LEU A 79 5.72 -0.19 -6.98
N GLU A 80 5.87 0.86 -7.79
CA GLU A 80 4.79 1.75 -8.21
C GLU A 80 3.66 0.99 -8.88
N ALA A 81 3.97 0.19 -9.91
CA ALA A 81 2.97 -0.64 -10.58
C ALA A 81 2.26 -1.60 -9.61
N LEU A 82 3.01 -2.23 -8.70
CA LEU A 82 2.42 -3.13 -7.70
C LEU A 82 1.47 -2.39 -6.74
N ALA A 83 1.85 -1.22 -6.24
CA ALA A 83 1.06 -0.46 -5.28
C ALA A 83 -0.20 0.16 -5.94
N LEU A 84 -0.09 0.62 -7.18
CA LEU A 84 -1.24 1.10 -7.96
C LEU A 84 -2.27 -0.01 -8.17
N GLU A 85 -1.83 -1.20 -8.62
CA GLU A 85 -2.73 -2.35 -8.82
C GLU A 85 -3.36 -2.80 -7.49
N LEU A 86 -2.61 -2.76 -6.38
CA LEU A 86 -3.18 -3.05 -5.07
C LEU A 86 -4.29 -2.05 -4.70
N GLY A 87 -4.08 -0.76 -4.99
CA GLY A 87 -5.07 0.30 -4.82
C GLY A 87 -6.37 0.06 -5.60
N LYS A 88 -6.25 -0.32 -6.88
CA LYS A 88 -7.40 -0.71 -7.72
C LYS A 88 -8.15 -1.90 -7.13
N GLY A 89 -7.42 -2.91 -6.65
CA GLY A 89 -8.03 -4.03 -5.92
C GLY A 89 -8.82 -3.59 -4.68
N HIS A 90 -8.28 -2.64 -3.90
CA HIS A 90 -8.95 -2.12 -2.70
C HIS A 90 -10.24 -1.36 -3.00
N PHE A 91 -10.39 -0.78 -4.19
CA PHE A 91 -11.67 -0.23 -4.64
C PHE A 91 -12.75 -1.32 -4.68
N HIS A 92 -12.46 -2.47 -5.28
CA HIS A 92 -13.39 -3.61 -5.36
C HIS A 92 -13.69 -4.28 -4.01
N TYR A 93 -12.83 -4.06 -3.01
CA TYR A 93 -13.04 -4.51 -1.64
C TYR A 93 -13.77 -3.47 -0.76
N ASN A 94 -14.15 -2.32 -1.31
CA ASN A 94 -14.72 -1.18 -0.58
C ASN A 94 -13.80 -0.68 0.56
N ALA A 95 -12.48 -0.86 0.41
CA ALA A 95 -11.50 -0.48 1.41
C ALA A 95 -10.99 0.94 1.15
N GLN A 96 -11.62 1.93 1.81
CA GLN A 96 -11.36 3.36 1.55
C GLN A 96 -9.93 3.80 1.91
N PRO A 97 -9.30 4.70 1.12
CA PRO A 97 -7.94 5.18 1.36
C PRO A 97 -7.69 5.82 2.72
N LYS A 98 -8.71 6.39 3.36
CA LYS A 98 -8.61 7.03 4.69
C LYS A 98 -8.13 6.07 5.80
N TYR A 99 -8.20 4.76 5.57
CA TYR A 99 -7.78 3.75 6.54
C TYR A 99 -6.34 3.27 6.36
N TYR A 100 -5.68 3.59 5.24
CA TYR A 100 -4.39 2.97 4.91
C TYR A 100 -3.27 3.41 5.84
N SER A 101 -3.31 4.65 6.34
CA SER A 101 -2.32 5.19 7.27
C SER A 101 -2.28 4.44 8.61
N TYR A 102 -3.40 3.85 9.04
CA TYR A 102 -3.45 3.06 10.27
C TYR A 102 -2.54 1.83 10.16
N VAL A 103 -2.48 1.18 9.00
CA VAL A 103 -1.63 -0.02 8.81
C VAL A 103 -0.14 0.30 9.04
N GLY A 104 0.32 1.46 8.57
CA GLY A 104 1.71 1.88 8.78
C GLY A 104 2.02 2.20 10.24
N ALA A 105 1.10 2.89 10.92
CA ALA A 105 1.25 3.21 12.35
C ALA A 105 1.27 1.94 13.21
N GLU A 106 0.32 1.03 12.98
CA GLU A 106 0.24 -0.25 13.68
C GLU A 106 1.50 -1.09 13.46
N PHE A 107 1.98 -1.18 12.22
CA PHE A 107 3.23 -1.89 11.91
C PHE A 107 4.42 -1.35 12.70
N ILE A 108 4.59 -0.04 12.74
CA ILE A 108 5.68 0.60 13.49
C ILE A 108 5.54 0.30 14.99
N CYS A 109 4.33 0.47 15.55
CA CYS A 109 4.05 0.20 16.96
C CYS A 109 4.45 -1.21 17.38
N ALA A 110 4.25 -2.20 16.51
CA ALA A 110 4.48 -3.59 16.86
C ALA A 110 5.88 -4.12 16.49
N VAL A 111 6.55 -3.55 15.48
CA VAL A 111 7.96 -3.91 15.17
C VAL A 111 8.94 -3.26 16.14
N ARG A 112 8.65 -2.05 16.62
CA ARG A 112 9.48 -1.33 17.59
C ARG A 112 9.90 -2.15 18.82
N PRO A 113 8.98 -2.81 19.58
CA PRO A 113 9.36 -3.61 20.74
C PRO A 113 10.11 -4.90 20.40
N ILE A 114 10.06 -5.38 19.15
CA ILE A 114 10.80 -6.56 18.70
C ILE A 114 12.28 -6.20 18.47
N LEU A 115 12.52 -5.08 17.78
CA LEU A 115 13.88 -4.65 17.46
C LEU A 115 14.62 -4.02 18.64
N LYS A 116 13.91 -3.51 19.66
CA LYS A 116 14.48 -2.98 20.91
C LYS A 116 15.64 -2.00 20.64
N GLU A 117 16.86 -2.39 20.97
CA GLU A 117 18.08 -1.59 20.81
C GLU A 117 18.47 -1.32 19.35
N GLN A 118 17.99 -2.14 18.41
CA GLN A 118 18.18 -1.93 16.97
C GLN A 118 17.18 -0.91 16.39
N TRP A 119 16.16 -0.50 17.16
CA TRP A 119 15.21 0.52 16.72
C TRP A 119 15.82 1.92 16.89
N THR A 120 16.00 2.64 15.79
CA THR A 120 16.51 4.02 15.81
C THR A 120 15.49 5.00 15.23
N PRO A 121 15.58 6.31 15.53
CA PRO A 121 14.74 7.32 14.92
C PRO A 121 14.83 7.33 13.38
N GLU A 122 16.01 7.06 12.82
CA GLU A 122 16.21 6.97 11.37
C GLU A 122 15.48 5.78 10.76
N LEU A 123 15.46 4.63 11.45
CA LEU A 123 14.72 3.44 11.02
C LEU A 123 13.21 3.70 11.06
N GLU A 124 12.72 4.35 12.11
CA GLU A 124 11.31 4.75 12.23
C GLU A 124 10.89 5.67 11.07
N GLU A 125 11.69 6.70 10.77
CA GLU A 125 11.40 7.61 9.66
C GLU A 125 11.49 6.92 8.30
N ALA A 126 12.39 5.94 8.12
CA ALA A 126 12.45 5.14 6.90
C ALA A 126 11.15 4.33 6.69
N TRP A 127 10.64 3.68 7.74
CA TRP A 127 9.36 2.96 7.69
C TRP A 127 8.18 3.90 7.41
N LYS A 128 8.09 5.05 8.10
CA LYS A 128 7.04 6.05 7.84
C LYS A 128 7.06 6.51 6.39
N THR A 129 8.25 6.80 5.86
CA THR A 129 8.41 7.25 4.47
C THR A 129 7.96 6.18 3.48
N LEU A 130 8.34 4.91 3.71
CA LEU A 130 7.92 3.79 2.87
C LEU A 130 6.40 3.63 2.87
N PHE A 131 5.76 3.60 4.04
CA PHE A 131 4.31 3.49 4.14
C PHE A 131 3.61 4.68 3.51
N GLN A 132 4.09 5.90 3.72
CA GLN A 132 3.52 7.10 3.09
C GLN A 132 3.60 7.01 1.56
N TYR A 133 4.73 6.58 1.01
CA TYR A 133 4.92 6.44 -0.42
C TYR A 133 3.97 5.39 -1.02
N VAL A 134 3.95 4.18 -0.45
CA VAL A 134 3.07 3.08 -0.90
C VAL A 134 1.59 3.45 -0.79
N THR A 135 1.16 4.01 0.34
CA THR A 135 -0.25 4.34 0.57
C THR A 135 -0.73 5.48 -0.34
N THR A 136 0.18 6.39 -0.73
CA THR A 136 -0.10 7.42 -1.74
C THR A 136 -0.38 6.79 -3.10
N LEU A 137 0.45 5.83 -3.53
CA LEU A 137 0.25 5.10 -4.78
C LEU A 137 -1.03 4.24 -4.76
N MET A 138 -1.32 3.57 -3.63
CA MET A 138 -2.57 2.83 -3.47
C MET A 138 -3.79 3.75 -3.56
N LYS A 139 -3.74 4.95 -2.95
CA LYS A 139 -4.80 5.95 -3.06
C LYS A 139 -5.00 6.37 -4.52
N GLN A 140 -3.93 6.63 -5.26
CA GLN A 140 -4.00 6.94 -6.68
C GLN A 140 -4.69 5.82 -7.47
N GLY A 141 -4.25 4.56 -7.30
CA GLY A 141 -4.85 3.42 -7.97
C GLY A 141 -6.34 3.23 -7.62
N TYR A 142 -6.72 3.46 -6.36
CA TYR A 142 -8.11 3.44 -5.94
C TYR A 142 -8.96 4.51 -6.67
N GLU A 143 -8.44 5.74 -6.75
CA GLU A 143 -9.14 6.86 -7.41
C GLU A 143 -9.26 6.65 -8.91
N GLU A 144 -8.22 6.14 -9.58
CA GLU A 144 -8.25 5.76 -10.99
C GLU A 144 -9.35 4.72 -11.28
N GLU A 145 -9.43 3.67 -10.45
CA GLU A 145 -10.44 2.63 -10.60
C GLU A 145 -11.84 3.18 -10.33
N SER A 146 -12.00 4.01 -9.29
CA SER A 146 -13.26 4.69 -8.99
C SER A 146 -13.75 5.53 -10.17
N ALA A 147 -12.87 6.35 -10.76
CA ALA A 147 -13.20 7.17 -11.91
C ALA A 147 -13.57 6.32 -13.14
N ARG A 148 -12.83 5.24 -13.40
CA ARG A 148 -13.11 4.29 -14.48
C ARG A 148 -14.49 3.67 -14.36
N GLN A 149 -14.86 3.21 -13.16
CA GLN A 149 -16.17 2.60 -12.90
C GLN A 149 -17.31 3.61 -13.02
N GLN A 150 -17.10 4.85 -12.60
CA GLN A 150 -18.05 5.94 -12.81
C GLN A 150 -18.27 6.22 -14.30
N GLN A 151 -17.20 6.27 -15.11
CA GLN A 151 -17.30 6.47 -16.55
C GLN A 151 -18.05 5.33 -17.26
N LEU A 152 -17.76 4.08 -16.89
CA LEU A 152 -18.46 2.90 -17.43
C LEU A 152 -19.95 2.90 -17.09
N ALA A 153 -20.33 3.37 -15.91
CA ALA A 153 -21.72 3.48 -15.51
C ALA A 153 -22.49 4.58 -16.29
N LEU A 154 -21.79 5.61 -16.77
CA LEU A 154 -22.37 6.74 -17.51
C LEU A 154 -22.47 6.51 -19.03
N SER A 155 -21.74 5.54 -19.60
CA SER A 155 -21.88 5.18 -21.02
C SER A 155 -23.10 4.28 -21.23
N PRO A 156 -24.16 4.73 -21.94
CA PRO A 156 -25.28 3.87 -22.28
C PRO A 156 -24.78 2.73 -23.19
N LYS A 157 -25.07 1.47 -22.83
CA LYS A 157 -24.89 0.32 -23.73
C LYS A 157 -25.60 0.63 -25.06
N GLU A 158 -24.84 0.84 -26.14
CA GLU A 158 -25.37 0.78 -27.49
C GLU A 158 -25.97 -0.62 -27.69
N ARG A 159 -27.30 -0.70 -27.63
CA ARG A 159 -28.06 -1.90 -27.91
C ARG A 159 -28.02 -2.08 -29.43
N PRO A 160 -27.50 -3.19 -29.98
CA PRO A 160 -27.50 -3.38 -31.43
C PRO A 160 -28.96 -3.40 -31.90
N GLU A 161 -29.33 -2.45 -32.75
CA GLU A 161 -30.64 -2.44 -33.41
C GLU A 161 -30.77 -3.73 -34.22
N ARG A 162 -31.72 -4.58 -33.82
CA ARG A 162 -32.18 -5.68 -34.65
C ARG A 162 -32.88 -5.07 -35.86
N ARG A 163 -32.14 -4.93 -36.96
CA ARG A 163 -32.70 -4.60 -38.27
C ARG A 163 -33.56 -5.78 -38.72
N ASN A 164 -34.85 -5.72 -38.41
CA ASN A 164 -35.85 -6.61 -38.98
C ASN A 164 -35.85 -6.37 -40.51
N THR A 165 -35.26 -7.32 -41.23
CA THR A 165 -35.53 -7.51 -42.65
C THR A 165 -36.77 -8.37 -42.73
N ALA A 166 -37.92 -7.74 -42.96
CA ALA A 166 -39.13 -8.42 -43.39
C ALA A 166 -39.47 -7.90 -44.80
N LEU A 167 -39.72 -8.88 -45.67
CA LEU A 167 -39.99 -8.82 -47.11
C LEU A 167 -41.19 -7.94 -47.49
#